data_AF-A0A497NLT9-F1
#
_entry.id   AF-A0A497NLT9-F1
#
_cell.length_a   1.000
_cell.length_b   1.000
_cell.length_c   1.000
_cell.angle_alpha   90.00
_cell.angle_beta   90.00
_cell.angle_gamma   90.00
#
_symmetry.space_group_name_H-M   'P 1'
#
loop_
_entity.id
_entity.type
_entity.pdbx_description
1 polymer ?
#
loop_
_entity_poly.entity_id
_entity_poly.type
_entity_poly.pdbx_seq_one_letter_code
_entity_poly.pdbx_strand_id
1 'polypeptide(L)'
;MKEDEEELIPLKEIYEELWHDAKALAKDMKRSIMVYLYSAIVTFAVATLGVLYAIVYFMQISHGNASLFYYIGAIIEIVSSVVIIIFGAVLMRWYFKAKKKYSKLIEMAKTNED
;
A
#
# COMPACT_ATOMS: atom_id res chain seq x y z
N MET A 1 38.76 17.71 -32.88
CA MET A 1 37.96 18.64 -32.05
C MET A 1 36.53 18.83 -32.52
N LYS A 2 36.14 18.53 -33.78
CA LYS A 2 34.71 18.46 -34.16
C LYS A 2 34.09 17.06 -34.03
N GLU A 3 34.89 16.00 -34.21
CA GLU A 3 34.45 14.61 -34.04
C GLU A 3 34.03 14.29 -32.60
N ASP A 4 34.74 14.84 -31.60
CA ASP A 4 34.37 14.66 -30.19
C ASP A 4 33.01 15.30 -29.84
N GLU A 5 32.67 16.46 -30.43
CA GLU A 5 31.38 17.13 -30.20
C GLU A 5 30.22 16.41 -30.90
N GLU A 6 30.43 15.84 -32.08
CA GLU A 6 29.41 15.07 -32.81
C GLU A 6 29.10 13.72 -32.16
N GLU A 7 30.07 13.05 -31.53
CA GLU A 7 29.84 11.81 -30.74
C GLU A 7 29.22 12.08 -29.36
N LEU A 8 29.40 13.29 -28.80
CA LEU A 8 28.84 13.70 -27.51
C LEU A 8 27.32 13.97 -27.54
N ILE A 9 26.80 14.44 -28.68
CA ILE A 9 25.36 14.71 -28.87
C ILE A 9 24.50 13.44 -28.73
N PRO A 10 24.77 12.33 -29.44
CA PRO A 10 23.98 11.11 -29.32
C PRO A 10 24.15 10.46 -27.93
N LEU A 11 25.31 10.59 -27.29
CA LEU A 11 25.52 10.10 -25.94
C LEU A 11 24.68 10.87 -24.91
N LYS A 12 24.53 12.19 -25.10
CA LYS A 12 23.69 13.03 -24.26
C LYS A 12 22.21 12.73 -24.46
N GLU A 13 21.74 12.51 -25.68
CA GLU A 13 20.36 12.10 -25.96
C GLU A 13 20.02 10.76 -25.29
N ILE A 14 20.91 9.76 -25.44
CA ILE A 14 20.75 8.44 -24.80
C ILE A 14 20.72 8.59 -23.27
N TYR A 15 21.56 9.45 -22.70
CA TYR A 15 21.57 9.72 -21.27
C TYR A 15 20.26 10.38 -20.80
N GLU A 16 19.74 11.36 -21.53
CA GLU A 16 18.46 12.01 -21.21
C GLU A 16 17.27 11.05 -21.31
N GLU A 17 17.26 10.15 -22.30
CA GLU A 17 16.23 9.13 -22.45
C GLU A 17 16.26 8.12 -21.29
N LEU A 18 17.44 7.59 -20.96
CA LEU A 18 17.65 6.71 -19.80
C LEU A 18 17.23 7.39 -18.48
N TRP A 19 17.53 8.68 -18.36
CA TRP A 19 17.17 9.47 -17.18
C TRP A 19 15.65 9.67 -17.07
N HIS A 20 14.98 9.95 -18.19
CA HIS A 20 13.53 10.06 -18.25
C HIS A 20 12.84 8.75 -17.86
N ASP A 21 13.32 7.62 -18.37
CA ASP A 21 12.78 6.29 -18.03
C ASP A 21 13.02 5.94 -16.56
N ALA A 22 14.21 6.23 -16.03
CA ALA A 22 14.50 6.04 -14.62
C ALA A 22 13.56 6.87 -13.71
N LYS A 23 13.22 8.10 -14.12
CA LYS A 23 12.23 8.94 -13.42
C LYS A 23 10.83 8.34 -13.47
N ALA A 24 10.38 7.90 -14.64
CA ALA A 24 9.09 7.24 -14.79
C ALA A 24 8.97 6.00 -13.87
N LEU A 25 10.03 5.19 -13.85
CA LEU A 25 10.10 3.99 -13.01
C LEU A 25 10.09 4.33 -11.51
N ALA A 26 10.79 5.38 -11.09
CA ALA A 26 10.75 5.85 -9.71
C ALA A 26 9.36 6.35 -9.30
N LYS A 27 8.65 7.04 -10.20
CA LYS A 27 7.26 7.52 -9.99
C LYS A 27 6.29 6.36 -9.85
N ASP A 28 6.38 5.37 -10.73
CA ASP A 28 5.55 4.17 -10.67
C ASP A 28 5.83 3.32 -9.44
N MET A 29 7.10 3.20 -9.05
CA MET A 29 7.49 2.54 -7.81
C MET A 29 6.89 3.24 -6.58
N LYS A 30 6.92 4.58 -6.53
CA LYS A 30 6.25 5.34 -5.46
C LYS A 30 4.74 5.06 -5.43
N ARG A 31 4.09 5.03 -6.61
CA ARG A 31 2.66 4.72 -6.73
C ARG A 31 2.36 3.29 -6.23
N SER A 32 3.18 2.32 -6.60
CA SER A 32 3.08 0.93 -6.13
C SER A 32 3.26 0.82 -4.61
N ILE A 33 4.22 1.54 -4.04
CA ILE A 33 4.40 1.60 -2.58
C ILE A 33 3.15 2.17 -1.88
N MET A 34 2.54 3.22 -2.45
CA MET A 34 1.32 3.80 -1.89
C MET A 34 0.13 2.85 -1.93
N VAL A 35 0.05 1.92 -2.88
CA VAL A 35 -1.01 0.88 -2.91
C VAL A 35 -1.00 0.07 -1.61
N TYR A 36 0.17 -0.34 -1.10
CA TYR A 36 0.25 -1.06 0.18
C TYR A 36 -0.35 -0.25 1.34
N LEU A 37 -0.13 1.07 1.37
CA LEU A 37 -0.69 1.95 2.38
C LEU A 37 -2.22 2.05 2.27
N TYR A 38 -2.74 2.29 1.06
CA TYR A 38 -4.18 2.37 0.83
C TYR A 38 -4.88 1.04 1.12
N SER A 39 -4.30 -0.07 0.68
CA SER A 39 -4.79 -1.41 1.00
C SER A 39 -4.80 -1.66 2.51
N ALA A 40 -3.75 -1.26 3.24
CA ALA A 40 -3.72 -1.38 4.70
C ALA A 40 -4.84 -0.55 5.36
N ILE A 41 -5.05 0.69 4.93
CA ILE A 41 -6.12 1.58 5.44
C ILE A 41 -7.50 0.95 5.20
N VAL A 42 -7.77 0.49 3.98
CA VAL A 42 -9.04 -0.19 3.65
C VAL A 42 -9.22 -1.44 4.49
N THR A 43 -8.15 -2.22 4.68
CA THR A 43 -8.17 -3.43 5.51
C THR A 43 -8.58 -3.10 6.96
N PHE A 44 -8.02 -2.05 7.56
CA PHE A 44 -8.41 -1.61 8.90
C PHE A 44 -9.83 -1.06 8.97
N ALA A 45 -10.30 -0.37 7.93
CA ALA A 45 -11.69 0.09 7.85
C ALA A 45 -12.66 -1.11 7.83
N VAL A 46 -12.37 -2.13 7.03
CA VAL A 46 -13.16 -3.37 6.96
C VAL A 46 -13.13 -4.12 8.31
N ALA A 47 -11.97 -4.22 8.97
CA ALA A 47 -11.88 -4.82 10.30
C ALA A 47 -12.76 -4.09 11.32
N THR A 48 -12.77 -2.75 11.28
CA THR A 48 -13.63 -1.94 12.15
C THR A 48 -15.11 -2.26 11.92
N LEU A 49 -15.53 -2.41 10.66
CA LEU A 49 -16.89 -2.81 10.32
C LEU A 49 -17.23 -4.20 10.86
N GLY A 50 -16.33 -5.17 10.74
CA GLY A 50 -16.52 -6.52 11.29
C GLY A 50 -16.73 -6.52 12.81
N VAL A 51 -15.96 -5.72 13.54
CA VAL A 51 -16.16 -5.54 15.00
C VAL A 51 -17.52 -4.91 15.32
N LEU A 52 -17.96 -3.92 14.54
CA LEU A 52 -19.29 -3.31 14.72
C LEU A 52 -20.41 -4.33 14.47
N TYR A 53 -20.29 -5.18 13.45
CA TYR A 53 -21.26 -6.24 13.20
C TYR A 53 -21.26 -7.30 14.31
N ALA A 54 -20.09 -7.67 14.84
CA ALA A 54 -20.01 -8.56 16.01
C ALA A 54 -20.77 -7.98 17.22
N ILE A 55 -20.65 -6.67 17.48
CA ILE A 55 -21.42 -5.99 18.53
C ILE A 55 -22.93 -6.10 18.28
N VAL A 56 -23.38 -5.87 17.05
CA VAL A 56 -24.80 -6.00 16.68
C VAL A 56 -25.29 -7.43 16.93
N TYR A 57 -24.51 -8.45 16.58
CA TYR A 57 -24.85 -9.84 16.87
C TYR A 57 -24.94 -10.13 18.36
N PHE A 58 -24.00 -9.64 19.17
CA PHE A 58 -24.08 -9.76 20.63
C PHE A 58 -25.30 -9.06 21.22
N MET A 59 -25.68 -7.88 20.69
CA MET A 59 -26.90 -7.20 21.11
C MET A 59 -28.13 -8.03 20.78
N GLN A 60 -28.22 -8.63 19.60
CA GLN A 60 -29.36 -9.48 19.23
C GLN A 60 -29.50 -10.70 20.14
N ILE A 61 -28.38 -11.36 20.46
CA ILE A 61 -28.33 -12.48 21.41
C ILE A 61 -28.79 -12.01 22.80
N SER A 62 -28.33 -10.85 23.25
CA SER A 62 -28.63 -10.31 24.60
C SER A 62 -30.10 -9.90 24.76
N HIS A 63 -30.76 -9.45 23.68
CA HIS A 63 -32.19 -9.13 23.66
C HIS A 63 -33.09 -10.37 23.50
N GLY A 64 -32.54 -11.58 23.61
CA GLY A 64 -33.30 -12.83 23.57
C GLY A 64 -33.54 -13.40 22.17
N ASN A 65 -33.04 -12.74 21.12
CA ASN A 65 -33.04 -13.30 19.76
C ASN A 65 -31.81 -14.19 19.56
N ALA A 66 -31.74 -15.28 20.32
CA ALA A 66 -30.59 -16.18 20.39
C ALA A 66 -30.66 -17.28 19.32
N SER A 67 -30.81 -16.90 18.05
CA SER A 67 -30.75 -17.85 16.94
C SER A 67 -29.32 -18.33 16.72
N LEU A 68 -29.16 -19.58 16.27
CA LEU A 68 -27.86 -20.20 15.98
C LEU A 68 -27.06 -19.39 14.94
N PHE A 69 -27.74 -18.69 14.04
CA PHE A 69 -27.13 -17.78 13.07
C PHE A 69 -26.38 -16.61 13.73
N TYR A 70 -26.92 -16.02 14.80
CA TYR A 70 -26.27 -14.88 15.46
C TYR A 70 -25.01 -15.31 16.22
N TYR A 71 -25.00 -16.49 16.82
CA TYR A 71 -23.79 -17.04 17.46
C TYR A 71 -22.70 -17.33 16.44
N ILE A 72 -23.05 -17.98 15.33
CA ILE A 72 -22.10 -18.23 14.24
C ILE A 72 -21.57 -16.91 13.67
N GLY A 73 -22.46 -15.96 13.40
CA GLY A 73 -22.10 -14.63 12.90
C GLY A 73 -21.12 -13.91 13.83
N ALA A 74 -21.40 -13.88 15.14
CA ALA A 74 -20.51 -13.25 16.12
C ALA A 74 -19.11 -13.88 16.14
N ILE A 75 -19.01 -15.21 16.11
CA ILE A 75 -17.73 -15.92 16.10
C ILE A 75 -16.96 -15.64 14.80
N ILE A 76 -17.63 -15.76 13.65
CA ILE A 76 -17.01 -15.53 12.34
C ILE A 76 -16.49 -14.10 12.23
N GLU A 77 -17.28 -13.10 12.62
CA GLU A 77 -16.88 -11.69 12.52
C GLU A 77 -15.69 -11.35 13.44
N ILE A 78 -15.62 -11.92 14.63
CA ILE A 78 -14.46 -11.73 15.53
C ILE A 78 -13.21 -12.37 14.91
N VAL A 79 -13.32 -13.63 14.47
CA VAL A 79 -12.17 -14.36 13.90
C VAL A 79 -11.69 -13.69 12.61
N SER A 80 -12.61 -13.32 11.72
CA SER A 80 -12.28 -12.61 10.47
C SER A 80 -11.62 -11.27 10.76
N SER A 81 -12.16 -10.48 11.70
CA SER A 81 -11.59 -9.18 12.08
C SER A 81 -10.16 -9.30 12.60
N VAL A 82 -9.86 -10.31 13.42
CA VAL A 82 -8.50 -10.58 13.90
C VAL A 82 -7.55 -10.90 12.74
N VAL A 83 -7.96 -11.76 11.82
CA VAL A 83 -7.15 -12.12 10.64
C VAL A 83 -6.89 -10.89 9.76
N ILE A 84 -7.92 -10.08 9.52
CA ILE A 84 -7.85 -8.85 8.72
C ILE A 84 -6.92 -7.82 9.38
N ILE A 85 -6.97 -7.66 10.71
CA ILE A 85 -6.04 -6.77 11.45
C ILE A 85 -4.59 -7.21 11.28
N ILE A 86 -4.32 -8.51 11.41
CA ILE A 86 -2.97 -9.06 11.22
C ILE A 86 -2.50 -8.79 9.79
N PHE A 87 -3.36 -9.02 8.79
CA PHE A 87 -3.05 -8.76 7.39
C PHE A 87 -2.76 -7.26 7.14
N GLY A 88 -3.57 -6.37 7.70
CA GLY A 88 -3.36 -4.92 7.63
C GLY A 88 -2.03 -4.49 8.25
N ALA A 89 -1.65 -5.08 9.39
CA ALA A 89 -0.36 -4.84 10.02
C ALA A 89 0.82 -5.33 9.16
N VAL A 90 0.68 -6.48 8.49
CA VAL A 90 1.69 -6.99 7.54
C VAL A 90 1.85 -6.05 6.34
N LEU A 91 0.75 -5.60 5.73
CA LEU A 91 0.78 -4.63 4.64
C LEU A 91 1.46 -3.32 5.06
N MET A 92 1.18 -2.84 6.26
CA MET A 92 1.80 -1.64 6.79
C MET A 92 3.32 -1.83 7.01
N ARG A 93 3.75 -2.98 7.52
CA ARG A 93 5.18 -3.33 7.61
C ARG A 93 5.84 -3.35 6.23
N TRP A 94 5.17 -3.90 5.22
CA TRP A 94 5.68 -3.96 3.86
C TRP A 94 5.79 -2.56 3.24
N TYR A 95 4.80 -1.71 3.46
CA TYR A 95 4.84 -0.29 3.09
C TYR A 95 6.08 0.41 3.68
N PHE A 96 6.31 0.30 4.99
CA PHE A 96 7.47 0.92 5.62
C PHE A 96 8.80 0.34 5.13
N LYS A 97 8.87 -0.98 4.92
CA LYS A 97 10.06 -1.65 4.37
C LYS A 97 10.37 -1.17 2.94
N ALA A 98 9.36 -1.11 2.08
CA ALA A 98 9.50 -0.65 0.70
C ALA A 98 9.85 0.86 0.66
N LYS A 99 9.14 1.68 1.44
CA LYS A 99 9.44 3.10 1.58
C LYS A 99 10.88 3.34 2.04
N LYS A 100 11.37 2.60 3.03
CA LYS A 100 12.76 2.73 3.52
C LYS A 100 13.78 2.25 2.49
N LYS A 101 13.51 1.14 1.80
CA LYS A 101 14.42 0.60 0.77
C LYS A 101 14.57 1.55 -0.41
N TYR A 102 13.47 2.18 -0.83
CA TYR A 102 13.42 2.99 -2.04
C TYR A 102 13.43 4.51 -1.78
N SER A 103 13.52 4.97 -0.53
CA SER A 103 13.48 6.40 -0.19
C SER A 103 14.57 7.19 -0.91
N LYS A 104 15.79 6.66 -0.97
CA LYS A 104 16.92 7.32 -1.64
C LYS A 104 16.67 7.52 -3.15
N LEU A 105 16.07 6.53 -3.81
CA LEU A 105 15.75 6.61 -5.24
C LEU A 105 14.62 7.61 -5.50
N ILE A 106 13.61 7.63 -4.64
CA ILE A 106 12.50 8.59 -4.73
C ILE A 106 12.97 10.02 -4.45
N GLU A 107 13.92 10.19 -3.52
CA GLU A 107 14.51 11.49 -3.19
C GLU A 107 15.37 12.01 -4.34
N MET A 108 16.28 11.20 -4.89
CA MET A 108 17.08 11.56 -6.08
C MET A 108 16.22 11.91 -7.30
N ALA A 109 15.10 11.21 -7.51
CA ALA A 109 14.17 11.53 -8.58
C ALA A 109 13.50 12.90 -8.38
N LYS A 110 13.33 13.33 -7.13
CA LYS A 110 12.65 14.59 -6.75
C LYS A 110 13.61 15.79 -6.69
N THR A 111 14.85 15.61 -6.24
CA THR A 111 15.84 16.72 -6.15
C THR A 111 16.29 17.23 -7.52
N ASN A 112 16.05 16.47 -8.60
CA ASN A 112 16.34 16.88 -9.98
C ASN A 112 15.07 17.27 -10.77
N GLU A 113 13.99 17.61 -10.06
CA GLU A 113 12.80 18.33 -10.59
C GLU A 113 12.88 19.85 -10.33
N ASP A 114 13.69 20.31 -9.38
CA ASP A 114 14.03 21.72 -9.11
C ASP A 114 15.32 22.12 -9.84
#